data_AF-A0A945SK38-F1
#
_entry.id   AF-A0A945SK38-F1
#
_cell.length_a   1.000
_cell.length_b   1.000
_cell.length_c   1.000
_cell.angle_alpha   90.00
_cell.angle_beta   90.00
_cell.angle_gamma   90.00
#
_symmetry.space_group_name_H-M   'P 1'
#
loop_
_entity.id
_entity.type
_entity.pdbx_description
1 polymer ?
#
loop_
_entity_poly.entity_id
_entity_poly.type
_entity_poly.pdbx_seq_one_letter_code
_entity_poly.pdbx_strand_id
1 'polypeptide(L)'
;MVTDEELKEIVASIAVEHRELVVAQKETDRQLKETDHQLKETDRQLKAQTKETDRQLKAQAVEAEHDRREMKKSNRELGKQIGGLANKFGSFTEGLALPSMQQILRSQFNMEVVSPSVRVKKGDEELEIDVLSYANGTLNEVYVVEVKSHLRDEGVDQLSDIVNRFRHFFPEHKDKKLYGIMAAVEMSNRLKERVLSKGFYAAKISDEVFSIDVPAQFQPKAY
;
A
#
# COMPACT_ATOMS: atom_id res chain seq x y z
N MET A 1 95.65 -18.01 40.76
CA MET A 1 94.81 -18.56 41.85
C MET A 1 94.00 -17.38 42.35
N VAL A 2 92.67 -17.52 42.40
CA VAL A 2 91.81 -16.51 43.03
C VAL A 2 92.18 -16.48 44.52
N THR A 3 92.33 -15.29 45.09
CA THR A 3 92.63 -15.12 46.51
C THR A 3 91.38 -15.34 47.37
N ASP A 4 91.56 -15.74 48.63
CA ASP A 4 90.43 -15.95 49.57
C ASP A 4 89.62 -14.66 49.80
N GLU A 5 90.24 -13.50 49.58
CA GLU A 5 89.59 -12.18 49.68
C GLU A 5 88.70 -11.88 48.46
N GLU A 6 89.19 -12.13 47.24
CA GLU A 6 88.38 -12.02 46.02
C GLU A 6 87.17 -12.97 46.05
N LEU A 7 87.33 -14.16 46.64
CA LEU A 7 86.23 -15.11 46.79
C LEU A 7 85.16 -14.59 47.78
N LYS A 8 85.56 -13.95 48.88
CA LYS A 8 84.62 -13.34 49.84
C LYS A 8 83.87 -12.15 49.26
N GLU A 9 84.53 -11.31 48.47
CA GLU A 9 83.89 -10.18 47.79
C GLU A 9 82.82 -10.65 46.79
N ILE A 10 83.12 -11.68 46.00
CA ILE A 10 82.16 -12.28 45.06
C ILE A 10 80.96 -12.87 45.80
N VAL A 11 81.19 -13.63 46.88
CA VAL A 11 80.10 -14.22 47.68
C VAL A 11 79.24 -13.14 48.34
N ALA A 12 79.85 -12.04 48.81
CA ALA A 12 79.11 -10.89 49.36
C ALA A 12 78.25 -10.20 48.29
N SER A 13 78.78 -9.98 47.08
CA SER A 13 78.05 -9.42 45.94
C SER A 13 76.84 -10.30 45.57
N ILE A 14 77.05 -11.61 45.44
CA ILE A 14 75.98 -12.57 45.12
C ILE A 14 74.90 -12.58 46.21
N ALA A 15 75.27 -12.46 47.49
CA ALA A 15 74.31 -12.42 48.58
C ALA A 15 73.42 -11.16 48.54
N VAL A 16 73.96 -10.02 48.10
CA VAL A 16 73.21 -8.78 47.89
C VAL A 16 72.28 -8.93 46.69
N GLU A 17 72.80 -9.36 45.53
CA GLU A 17 72.01 -9.59 44.31
C GLU A 17 70.88 -10.60 44.54
N HIS A 18 71.14 -11.69 45.26
CA HIS A 18 70.13 -12.69 45.60
C HIS A 18 69.03 -12.09 46.50
N ARG A 19 69.39 -11.22 47.45
CA ARG A 19 68.40 -10.54 48.29
C ARG A 19 67.53 -9.58 47.46
N GLU A 20 68.13 -8.81 46.56
CA GLU A 20 67.41 -7.92 45.64
C GLU A 20 66.47 -8.70 44.72
N LEU A 21 66.92 -9.83 44.17
CA LEU A 21 66.11 -10.71 43.33
C LEU A 21 64.90 -11.28 44.09
N VAL A 22 65.07 -11.68 45.36
CA VAL A 22 63.96 -12.14 46.21
C VAL A 22 62.93 -11.03 46.47
N VAL A 23 63.39 -9.78 46.63
CA VAL A 23 62.47 -8.64 46.77
C VAL A 23 61.71 -8.38 45.46
N ALA A 24 62.42 -8.34 44.33
CA ALA A 24 61.82 -8.15 43.01
C ALA A 24 60.80 -9.26 42.67
N GLN A 25 61.08 -10.51 43.04
CA GLN A 25 60.15 -11.63 42.86
C GLN A 25 58.88 -11.47 43.69
N LYS A 26 59.01 -11.07 44.97
CA LYS A 26 57.85 -10.79 45.84
C LYS A 26 57.00 -9.64 45.33
N GLU A 27 57.64 -8.61 44.78
CA GLU A 27 56.94 -7.48 44.16
C GLU A 27 56.20 -7.91 42.89
N THR A 28 56.85 -8.71 42.04
CA THR A 28 56.24 -9.30 40.84
C THR A 28 55.03 -10.16 41.20
N ASP A 29 55.14 -11.03 42.22
CA ASP A 29 54.02 -11.86 42.70
C ASP A 29 52.85 -11.03 43.20
N ARG A 30 53.13 -9.87 43.84
CA ARG A 30 52.10 -8.94 44.29
C ARG A 30 51.41 -8.27 43.12
N GLN A 31 52.16 -7.78 42.13
CA GLN A 31 51.61 -7.17 40.91
C GLN A 31 50.77 -8.16 40.10
N LEU A 32 51.19 -9.43 40.02
CA LEU A 32 50.42 -10.48 39.35
C LEU A 32 49.09 -10.75 40.06
N LYS A 33 49.07 -10.81 41.39
CA LYS A 33 47.83 -10.98 42.17
C LYS A 33 46.88 -9.80 42.01
N GLU A 34 47.41 -8.58 41.98
CA GLU A 34 46.62 -7.37 41.77
C GLU A 34 46.03 -7.34 40.35
N THR A 35 46.81 -7.73 39.34
CA THR A 35 46.37 -7.83 37.96
C THR A 35 45.28 -8.91 37.79
N ASP A 36 45.44 -10.08 38.42
CA ASP A 36 44.41 -11.14 38.41
C ASP A 36 43.10 -10.66 39.07
N HIS A 37 43.19 -9.87 40.14
CA HIS A 37 42.02 -9.26 40.77
C HIS A 37 41.33 -8.26 39.83
N GLN A 38 42.10 -7.34 39.22
CA GLN A 38 41.57 -6.36 38.27
C GLN A 38 40.90 -7.02 37.06
N LEU A 39 41.54 -8.05 36.48
CA LEU A 39 40.97 -8.82 35.36
C LEU A 39 39.63 -9.48 35.73
N LYS A 40 39.53 -10.05 36.94
CA LYS A 40 38.27 -10.64 37.44
C LYS A 40 37.19 -9.60 37.63
N GLU A 41 37.52 -8.41 38.10
CA GLU A 41 36.56 -7.31 38.22
C GLU A 41 36.11 -6.80 36.84
N THR A 42 37.05 -6.63 35.90
CA THR A 42 36.73 -6.23 34.52
C THR A 42 35.83 -7.26 33.83
N ASP A 43 36.12 -8.56 33.96
CA ASP A 43 35.28 -9.62 33.39
C ASP A 43 33.87 -9.62 33.99
N ARG A 44 33.73 -9.37 35.30
CA ARG A 44 32.41 -9.22 35.95
C ARG A 44 31.64 -8.01 35.42
N GLN A 45 32.31 -6.86 35.29
CA GLN A 45 31.70 -5.63 34.76
C GLN A 45 31.26 -5.81 33.31
N LEU A 46 32.11 -6.39 32.45
CA LEU A 46 31.76 -6.69 31.06
C LEU A 46 30.56 -7.62 30.96
N LYS A 47 30.52 -8.71 31.75
CA LYS A 47 29.36 -9.63 31.78
C LYS A 47 28.08 -8.95 32.23
N ALA A 48 28.14 -8.03 33.19
CA ALA A 48 26.98 -7.26 33.62
C ALA A 48 26.50 -6.32 32.52
N GLN A 49 27.42 -5.58 31.89
CA GLN A 49 27.12 -4.65 30.81
C GLN A 49 26.53 -5.36 29.59
N THR A 50 27.10 -6.49 29.16
CA THR A 50 26.55 -7.29 28.05
C THR A 50 25.12 -7.75 28.34
N LYS A 51 24.84 -8.23 29.56
CA LYS A 51 23.48 -8.63 29.96
C LYS A 51 22.50 -7.45 29.95
N GLU A 52 22.95 -6.26 30.34
CA GLU A 52 22.13 -5.06 30.31
C GLU A 52 21.84 -4.61 28.87
N THR A 53 22.86 -4.59 28.01
CA THR A 53 22.70 -4.31 26.57
C THR A 53 21.73 -5.30 25.92
N ASP A 54 21.86 -6.60 26.20
CA ASP A 54 20.94 -7.62 25.69
C ASP A 54 19.49 -7.38 26.14
N ARG A 55 19.28 -6.92 27.38
CA ARG A 55 17.95 -6.57 27.89
C ARG A 55 17.38 -5.34 27.19
N GLN A 56 18.19 -4.30 27.00
CA GLN A 56 17.78 -3.08 26.30
C GLN A 56 17.43 -3.36 24.84
N LEU A 57 18.25 -4.14 24.13
CA LEU A 57 17.98 -4.54 22.75
C LEU A 57 16.67 -5.35 22.62
N LYS A 58 16.42 -6.27 23.55
CA LYS A 58 15.14 -7.03 23.57
C LYS A 58 13.94 -6.12 23.82
N ALA A 59 14.04 -5.17 24.76
CA ALA A 59 12.97 -4.22 25.03
C ALA A 59 12.67 -3.35 23.80
N GLN A 60 13.70 -2.79 23.17
CA GLN A 60 13.56 -2.00 21.93
C GLN A 60 12.96 -2.82 20.79
N ALA A 61 13.34 -4.09 20.64
CA ALA A 61 12.76 -4.96 19.61
C ALA A 61 11.25 -5.20 19.81
N VAL A 62 10.82 -5.37 21.05
CA VAL A 62 9.39 -5.55 21.40
C VAL A 62 8.61 -4.26 21.14
N GLU A 63 9.14 -3.11 21.54
CA GLU A 63 8.54 -1.79 21.31
C GLU A 63 8.43 -1.48 19.80
N ALA A 64 9.51 -1.68 19.04
CA ALA A 64 9.50 -1.51 17.59
C ALA A 64 8.50 -2.44 16.89
N GLU A 65 8.32 -3.67 17.38
CA GLU A 65 7.31 -4.57 16.84
C GLU A 65 5.89 -4.07 17.13
N HIS A 66 5.63 -3.56 18.34
CA HIS A 66 4.36 -2.97 18.73
C HIS A 66 4.02 -1.76 17.85
N ASP A 67 4.95 -0.82 17.71
CA ASP A 67 4.76 0.39 16.90
C ASP A 67 4.50 0.05 15.43
N ARG A 68 5.24 -0.94 14.90
CA ARG A 68 5.02 -1.43 13.54
C ARG A 68 3.62 -2.03 13.36
N ARG A 69 3.08 -2.72 14.37
CA ARG A 69 1.72 -3.28 14.33
C ARG A 69 0.67 -2.17 14.36
N GLU A 70 0.82 -1.18 15.23
CA GLU A 70 -0.09 -0.04 15.31
C GLU A 70 -0.07 0.81 14.04
N MET A 71 1.12 1.08 13.49
CA MET A 71 1.26 1.78 12.21
C MET A 71 0.57 1.03 11.05
N LYS A 72 0.69 -0.30 10.99
CA LYS A 72 -0.03 -1.11 9.99
C LYS A 72 -1.54 -1.01 10.14
N LYS A 73 -2.07 -0.99 11.36
CA LYS A 73 -3.50 -0.81 11.61
C LYS A 73 -3.96 0.58 11.17
N SER A 74 -3.24 1.62 11.59
CA SER A 74 -3.53 3.02 11.22
C SER A 74 -3.52 3.21 9.70
N ASN A 75 -2.50 2.72 9.00
CA ASN A 75 -2.45 2.77 7.53
C ASN A 75 -3.64 2.07 6.87
N ARG A 76 -4.08 0.92 7.41
CA ARG A 76 -5.26 0.21 6.89
C ARG A 76 -6.55 1.01 7.12
N GLU A 77 -6.68 1.66 8.26
CA GLU A 77 -7.85 2.49 8.57
C GLU A 77 -7.88 3.76 7.73
N LEU A 78 -6.75 4.44 7.58
CA LEU A 78 -6.58 5.57 6.65
C LEU A 78 -6.93 5.15 5.22
N GLY A 79 -6.45 4.00 4.76
CA GLY A 79 -6.81 3.47 3.44
C GLY A 79 -8.32 3.27 3.26
N LYS A 80 -9.02 2.76 4.29
CA LYS A 80 -10.49 2.63 4.28
C LYS A 80 -11.19 3.98 4.25
N GLN A 81 -10.74 4.94 5.05
CA GLN A 81 -11.34 6.29 5.10
C GLN A 81 -11.14 7.04 3.77
N ILE A 82 -9.92 6.99 3.20
CA ILE A 82 -9.61 7.57 1.88
C ILE A 82 -10.47 6.90 0.79
N GLY A 83 -10.59 5.57 0.80
CA GLY A 83 -11.49 4.86 -0.13
C GLY A 83 -12.95 5.27 0.04
N GLY A 84 -13.42 5.42 1.28
CA GLY A 84 -14.78 5.88 1.58
C GLY A 84 -15.05 7.31 1.11
N LEU A 85 -14.05 8.20 1.17
CA LEU A 85 -14.15 9.55 0.62
C LEU A 85 -14.21 9.53 -0.91
N ALA A 86 -13.36 8.74 -1.58
CA ALA A 86 -13.37 8.61 -3.03
C ALA A 86 -14.73 8.11 -3.56
N ASN A 87 -15.35 7.14 -2.90
CA ASN A 87 -16.69 6.66 -3.24
C ASN A 87 -17.76 7.76 -3.12
N LYS A 88 -17.69 8.59 -2.07
CA LYS A 88 -18.60 9.72 -1.89
C LYS A 88 -18.46 10.77 -3.00
N PHE A 89 -17.24 11.06 -3.43
CA PHE A 89 -16.99 11.98 -4.56
C PHE A 89 -17.55 11.45 -5.89
N GLY A 90 -17.44 10.14 -6.14
CA GLY A 90 -18.08 9.48 -7.28
C GLY A 90 -19.60 9.65 -7.26
N SER A 91 -20.25 9.26 -6.15
CA SER A 91 -21.70 9.38 -5.98
C SER A 91 -22.21 10.83 -6.05
N PHE A 92 -21.39 11.81 -5.65
CA PHE A 92 -21.72 13.21 -5.77
C PHE A 92 -21.69 13.68 -7.23
N THR A 93 -20.68 13.25 -7.99
CA THR A 93 -20.56 13.55 -9.43
C THR A 93 -21.73 12.94 -10.21
N GLU A 94 -22.07 11.68 -9.92
CA GLU A 94 -23.26 11.00 -10.44
C GLU A 94 -24.53 11.81 -10.11
N GLY A 95 -24.74 12.12 -8.83
CA GLY A 95 -25.93 12.81 -8.35
C GLY A 95 -26.15 14.18 -8.98
N LEU A 96 -25.10 14.97 -9.18
CA LEU A 96 -25.19 16.27 -9.84
C LEU A 96 -25.49 16.13 -11.35
N ALA A 97 -24.86 15.18 -12.03
CA ALA A 97 -25.04 15.00 -13.47
C ALA A 97 -26.32 14.22 -13.84
N LEU A 98 -26.94 13.53 -12.87
CA LEU A 98 -28.06 12.61 -13.11
C LEU A 98 -29.26 13.26 -13.83
N PRO A 99 -29.74 14.47 -13.46
CA PRO A 99 -30.87 15.09 -14.17
C PRO A 99 -30.57 15.33 -15.65
N SER A 100 -29.37 15.85 -15.95
CA SER A 100 -28.93 16.08 -17.33
C SER A 100 -28.75 14.77 -18.10
N MET A 101 -28.18 13.75 -17.44
CA MET A 101 -27.99 12.42 -18.02
C MET A 101 -29.34 11.76 -18.36
N GLN A 102 -30.32 11.82 -17.46
CA GLN A 102 -31.68 11.33 -17.70
C GLN A 102 -32.31 12.02 -18.91
N GLN A 103 -32.14 13.34 -19.03
CA GLN A 103 -32.63 14.09 -20.18
C GLN A 103 -31.98 13.60 -21.49
N ILE A 104 -30.66 13.43 -21.52
CA ILE A 104 -29.93 12.98 -22.71
C ILE A 104 -30.31 11.55 -23.09
N LEU A 105 -30.36 10.62 -22.13
CA LEU A 105 -30.76 9.24 -22.38
C LEU A 105 -32.19 9.14 -22.94
N ARG A 106 -33.12 9.97 -22.45
CA ARG A 106 -34.50 10.01 -22.96
C ARG A 106 -34.61 10.69 -24.33
N SER A 107 -33.96 11.84 -24.52
CA SER A 107 -34.17 12.68 -25.71
C SER A 107 -33.29 12.31 -26.90
N GLN A 108 -32.04 11.92 -26.67
CA GLN A 108 -31.09 11.58 -27.75
C GLN A 108 -31.06 10.07 -28.01
N PHE A 109 -31.12 9.27 -26.95
CA PHE A 109 -31.08 7.81 -27.05
C PHE A 109 -32.47 7.16 -27.03
N ASN A 110 -33.56 7.92 -26.85
CA ASN A 110 -34.94 7.40 -26.82
C ASN A 110 -35.16 6.29 -25.79
N MET A 111 -34.44 6.33 -24.66
CA MET A 111 -34.58 5.36 -23.59
C MET A 111 -35.86 5.60 -22.79
N GLU A 112 -36.60 4.51 -22.53
CA GLU A 112 -37.88 4.56 -21.81
C GLU A 112 -37.67 4.53 -20.29
N VAL A 113 -36.75 3.65 -19.87
CA VAL A 113 -36.39 3.41 -18.48
C VAL A 113 -34.97 3.93 -18.23
N VAL A 114 -34.81 4.72 -17.17
CA VAL A 114 -33.49 5.17 -16.67
C VAL A 114 -33.46 4.91 -15.17
N SER A 115 -32.57 4.03 -14.73
CA SER A 115 -32.44 3.58 -13.35
C SER A 115 -31.04 3.88 -12.82
N PRO A 116 -30.88 4.86 -11.91
CA PRO A 116 -29.60 5.12 -11.25
C PRO A 116 -29.30 4.10 -10.15
N SER A 117 -28.02 3.99 -9.80
CA SER A 117 -27.48 3.21 -8.67
C SER A 117 -28.00 1.76 -8.62
N VAL A 118 -27.91 1.04 -9.73
CA VAL A 118 -28.39 -0.34 -9.85
C VAL A 118 -27.35 -1.28 -9.25
N ARG A 119 -27.74 -2.01 -8.20
CA ARG A 119 -26.95 -3.09 -7.59
C ARG A 119 -27.69 -4.39 -7.67
N VAL A 120 -27.03 -5.44 -8.15
CA VAL A 120 -27.57 -6.78 -8.27
C VAL A 120 -26.59 -7.80 -7.70
N LYS A 121 -27.13 -8.75 -6.94
CA LYS A 121 -26.37 -9.83 -6.32
C LYS A 121 -26.88 -11.19 -6.81
N LYS A 122 -25.96 -12.08 -7.19
CA LYS A 122 -26.27 -13.44 -7.63
C LYS A 122 -25.27 -14.41 -7.00
N GLY A 123 -25.74 -15.17 -6.01
CA GLY A 123 -24.86 -15.98 -5.17
C GLY A 123 -23.89 -15.08 -4.41
N ASP A 124 -22.58 -15.34 -4.56
CA ASP A 124 -21.51 -14.55 -3.95
C ASP A 124 -20.99 -13.41 -4.85
N GLU A 125 -21.52 -13.30 -6.07
CA GLU A 125 -21.13 -12.24 -6.99
C GLU A 125 -22.06 -11.03 -6.90
N GLU A 126 -21.48 -9.84 -7.05
CA GLU A 126 -22.18 -8.56 -7.12
C GLU A 126 -21.77 -7.80 -8.39
N LEU A 127 -22.71 -7.00 -8.90
CA LEU A 127 -22.49 -6.05 -9.98
C LEU A 127 -23.19 -4.73 -9.61
N GLU A 128 -22.44 -3.64 -9.69
CA GLU A 128 -22.94 -2.27 -9.52
C GLU A 128 -22.83 -1.55 -10.87
N ILE A 129 -23.86 -0.78 -11.20
CA ILE A 129 -23.99 0.03 -12.41
C ILE A 129 -24.51 1.40 -11.98
N ASP A 130 -23.76 2.46 -12.29
CA ASP A 130 -24.14 3.83 -11.91
C ASP A 130 -25.46 4.23 -12.56
N VAL A 131 -25.64 4.00 -13.87
CA VAL A 131 -26.95 4.15 -14.52
C VAL A 131 -27.19 3.04 -15.53
N LEU A 132 -28.31 2.33 -15.35
CA LEU A 132 -28.85 1.38 -16.33
C LEU A 132 -30.01 2.03 -17.07
N SER A 133 -29.99 1.98 -18.40
CA SER A 133 -31.01 2.60 -19.23
C SER A 133 -31.41 1.66 -20.37
N TYR A 134 -32.71 1.52 -20.64
CA TYR A 134 -33.17 0.64 -21.72
C TYR A 134 -34.51 1.07 -22.30
N ALA A 135 -34.75 0.61 -23.53
CA ALA A 135 -36.04 0.70 -24.22
C ALA A 135 -36.51 -0.69 -24.66
N ASN A 136 -37.83 -0.84 -24.76
CA ASN A 136 -38.46 -2.04 -25.30
C ASN A 136 -39.20 -1.71 -26.60
N GLY A 137 -39.32 -2.69 -27.51
CA GLY A 137 -40.06 -2.51 -28.77
C GLY A 137 -39.14 -2.15 -29.94
N THR A 138 -39.47 -1.07 -30.68
CA THR A 138 -38.76 -0.68 -31.91
C THR A 138 -37.28 -0.43 -31.66
N LEU A 139 -36.97 0.19 -30.51
CA LEU A 139 -35.61 0.32 -30.01
C LEU A 139 -35.38 -0.73 -28.93
N ASN A 140 -34.69 -1.82 -29.29
CA ASN A 140 -34.43 -2.95 -28.40
C ASN A 140 -32.98 -2.92 -27.90
N GLU A 141 -32.66 -1.90 -27.09
CA GLU A 141 -31.30 -1.58 -26.68
C GLU A 141 -31.21 -1.34 -25.16
N VAL A 142 -30.01 -1.54 -24.63
CA VAL A 142 -29.65 -1.31 -23.23
C VAL A 142 -28.30 -0.60 -23.16
N TYR A 143 -28.22 0.39 -22.29
CA TYR A 143 -27.05 1.22 -22.05
C TYR A 143 -26.65 1.12 -20.59
N VAL A 144 -25.38 0.82 -20.38
CA VAL A 144 -24.71 0.88 -19.07
C VAL A 144 -23.85 2.13 -19.05
N VAL A 145 -24.09 3.01 -18.09
CA VAL A 145 -23.27 4.21 -17.87
C VAL A 145 -22.42 4.01 -16.63
N GLU A 146 -21.13 4.28 -16.76
CA GLU A 146 -20.17 4.38 -15.64
C GLU A 146 -19.69 5.84 -15.54
N VAL A 147 -19.66 6.39 -14.33
CA VAL A 147 -19.35 7.78 -14.02
C VAL A 147 -18.08 7.88 -13.20
N LYS A 148 -17.10 8.66 -13.67
CA LYS A 148 -15.85 8.94 -12.95
C LYS A 148 -15.61 10.44 -12.81
N SER A 149 -15.25 10.91 -11.61
CA SER A 149 -14.76 12.29 -11.49
C SER A 149 -13.47 12.47 -12.29
N HIS A 150 -12.53 11.53 -12.17
CA HIS A 150 -11.29 11.52 -12.95
C HIS A 150 -11.11 10.14 -13.56
N LEU A 151 -11.18 10.05 -14.88
CA LEU A 151 -11.02 8.76 -15.53
C LEU A 151 -9.57 8.28 -15.43
N ARG A 152 -9.40 7.01 -15.10
CA ARG A 152 -8.13 6.27 -15.16
C ARG A 152 -8.31 5.01 -16.00
N ASP A 153 -7.20 4.37 -16.33
CA ASP A 153 -7.19 3.13 -17.11
C ASP A 153 -8.07 2.04 -16.49
N GLU A 154 -8.06 1.92 -15.16
CA GLU A 154 -8.87 0.95 -14.41
C GLU A 154 -10.38 1.19 -14.57
N GLY A 155 -10.81 2.45 -14.74
CA GLY A 155 -12.22 2.78 -14.96
C GLY A 155 -12.72 2.28 -16.31
N VAL A 156 -11.86 2.30 -17.34
CA VAL A 156 -12.20 1.75 -18.68
C VAL A 156 -12.32 0.22 -18.63
N ASP A 157 -11.44 -0.42 -17.85
CA ASP A 157 -11.49 -1.87 -17.65
C ASP A 157 -12.72 -2.26 -16.82
N GLN A 158 -13.09 -1.48 -15.80
CA GLN A 158 -14.31 -1.68 -15.03
C GLN A 158 -15.57 -1.68 -15.92
N LEU A 159 -15.74 -0.68 -16.81
CA LEU A 159 -16.88 -0.67 -17.73
C LEU A 159 -16.85 -1.88 -18.69
N SER A 160 -15.66 -2.30 -19.12
CA SER A 160 -15.50 -3.52 -19.93
C SER A 160 -15.97 -4.77 -19.19
N ASP A 161 -15.61 -4.90 -17.92
CA ASP A 161 -16.04 -6.03 -17.09
C ASP A 161 -17.55 -6.02 -16.84
N ILE A 162 -18.14 -4.83 -16.61
CA ILE A 162 -19.58 -4.67 -16.45
C ILE A 162 -20.32 -5.14 -17.70
N VAL A 163 -19.97 -4.66 -18.89
CA VAL A 163 -20.69 -5.04 -20.12
C VAL A 163 -20.52 -6.53 -20.45
N ASN A 164 -19.35 -7.11 -20.19
CA ASN A 164 -19.09 -8.52 -20.45
C ASN A 164 -19.88 -9.45 -19.50
N ARG A 165 -20.09 -9.02 -18.25
CA ARG A 165 -20.85 -9.77 -17.24
C ARG A 165 -22.34 -9.43 -17.25
N PHE A 166 -22.75 -8.36 -17.92
CA PHE A 166 -24.11 -7.82 -17.86
C PHE A 166 -25.20 -8.89 -18.04
N ARG A 167 -25.14 -9.68 -19.12
CA ARG A 167 -26.16 -10.70 -19.40
C ARG A 167 -26.21 -11.86 -18.40
N HIS A 168 -25.14 -12.10 -17.64
CA HIS A 168 -25.17 -13.06 -16.55
C HIS A 168 -26.09 -12.59 -15.41
N PHE A 169 -26.07 -11.29 -15.12
CA PHE A 169 -26.87 -10.67 -14.07
C PHE A 169 -28.27 -10.26 -14.54
N PHE A 170 -28.41 -9.85 -15.79
CA PHE A 170 -29.66 -9.39 -16.40
C PHE A 170 -30.05 -10.26 -17.63
N PRO A 171 -30.36 -11.56 -17.44
CA PRO A 171 -30.72 -12.45 -18.54
C PRO A 171 -31.97 -12.01 -19.31
N GLU A 172 -32.85 -11.22 -18.69
CA GLU A 172 -34.02 -10.59 -19.31
C GLU A 172 -33.67 -9.61 -20.45
N HIS A 173 -32.43 -9.16 -20.52
CA HIS A 173 -31.92 -8.26 -21.56
C HIS A 173 -31.06 -8.97 -22.61
N LYS A 174 -31.05 -10.31 -22.64
CA LYS A 174 -30.16 -11.10 -23.52
C LYS A 174 -30.27 -10.73 -25.01
N ASP A 175 -31.48 -10.41 -25.48
CA ASP A 175 -31.78 -10.14 -26.89
C ASP A 175 -31.66 -8.65 -27.25
N LYS A 176 -31.28 -7.79 -26.29
CA LYS A 176 -31.03 -6.37 -26.51
C LYS A 176 -29.61 -6.13 -26.99
N LYS A 177 -29.43 -5.10 -27.83
CA LYS A 177 -28.09 -4.58 -28.10
C LYS A 177 -27.60 -3.84 -26.87
N LEU A 178 -26.46 -4.27 -26.33
CA LEU A 178 -25.85 -3.68 -25.14
C LEU A 178 -24.74 -2.72 -25.53
N TYR A 179 -24.78 -1.52 -25.00
CA TYR A 179 -23.74 -0.50 -25.19
C TYR A 179 -23.24 0.05 -23.85
N GLY A 180 -21.98 0.48 -23.83
CA GLY A 180 -21.39 1.17 -22.68
C GLY A 180 -21.20 2.66 -22.96
N ILE A 181 -21.41 3.48 -21.93
CA ILE A 181 -21.10 4.91 -21.92
C ILE A 181 -20.14 5.18 -20.75
N MET A 182 -18.96 5.71 -21.05
CA MET A 182 -18.02 6.20 -20.04
C MET A 182 -18.17 7.70 -19.89
N ALA A 183 -18.65 8.14 -18.73
CA ALA A 183 -18.85 9.54 -18.40
C ALA A 183 -17.79 10.02 -17.42
N ALA A 184 -17.14 11.15 -17.69
CA ALA A 184 -16.21 11.72 -16.72
C ALA A 184 -16.16 13.24 -16.68
N VAL A 185 -15.79 13.80 -15.53
CA VAL A 185 -15.49 15.24 -15.39
C VAL A 185 -14.14 15.53 -16.04
N GLU A 186 -13.12 14.75 -15.68
CA GLU A 186 -11.80 14.81 -16.30
C GLU A 186 -11.48 13.53 -17.10
N MET A 187 -11.23 13.70 -18.40
CA MET A 187 -10.85 12.65 -19.32
C MET A 187 -9.74 13.14 -20.25
N SER A 188 -8.55 12.53 -20.17
CA SER A 188 -7.46 12.83 -21.11
C SER A 188 -7.77 12.29 -22.52
N ASN A 189 -7.18 12.90 -23.56
CA ASN A 189 -7.35 12.43 -24.94
C ASN A 189 -6.95 10.96 -25.13
N ARG A 190 -5.86 10.53 -24.49
CA ARG A 190 -5.42 9.11 -24.51
C ARG A 190 -6.49 8.17 -23.97
N LEU A 191 -7.13 8.54 -22.85
CA LEU A 191 -8.18 7.72 -22.25
C LEU A 191 -9.46 7.76 -23.07
N LYS A 192 -9.80 8.91 -23.65
CA LYS A 192 -10.93 9.03 -24.58
C LYS A 192 -10.74 8.12 -25.80
N GLU A 193 -9.56 8.14 -26.43
CA GLU A 193 -9.21 7.22 -27.52
C GLU A 193 -9.35 5.76 -27.10
N ARG A 194 -8.90 5.42 -25.88
CA ARG A 194 -9.06 4.06 -25.33
C ARG A 194 -10.53 3.67 -25.18
N VAL A 195 -11.37 4.54 -24.59
CA VAL A 195 -12.82 4.34 -24.45
C VAL A 195 -13.47 4.08 -25.82
N LEU A 196 -13.19 4.95 -26.79
CA LEU A 196 -13.71 4.83 -28.15
C LEU A 196 -13.20 3.57 -28.86
N SER A 197 -11.93 3.18 -28.66
CA SER A 197 -11.35 1.98 -29.25
C SER A 197 -11.99 0.68 -28.72
N LYS A 198 -12.51 0.71 -27.49
CA LYS A 198 -13.34 -0.36 -26.93
C LYS A 198 -14.78 -0.30 -27.47
N GLY A 199 -15.14 0.70 -28.26
CA GLY A 199 -16.49 0.86 -28.79
C GLY A 199 -17.51 1.37 -27.75
N PHE A 200 -17.03 1.99 -26.67
CA PHE A 200 -17.88 2.71 -25.73
C PHE A 200 -18.08 4.15 -26.17
N TYR A 201 -19.25 4.71 -25.90
CA TYR A 201 -19.43 6.16 -25.97
C TYR A 201 -18.57 6.84 -24.90
N ALA A 202 -17.99 7.98 -25.24
CA ALA A 202 -17.43 8.90 -24.27
C ALA A 202 -18.44 10.02 -23.99
N ALA A 203 -18.58 10.41 -22.73
CA ALA A 203 -19.39 11.52 -22.30
C ALA A 203 -18.60 12.42 -21.33
N LYS A 204 -18.81 13.72 -21.45
CA LYS A 204 -18.20 14.73 -20.57
C LYS A 204 -19.25 15.28 -19.60
N ILE A 205 -18.84 15.44 -18.36
CA ILE A 205 -19.60 16.11 -17.31
C ILE A 205 -18.92 17.46 -17.03
N SER A 206 -19.64 18.56 -17.23
CA SER A 206 -19.15 19.93 -16.96
C SER A 206 -20.27 20.74 -16.34
N ASP A 207 -20.04 21.37 -15.19
CA ASP A 207 -21.05 22.18 -14.49
C ASP A 207 -22.41 21.47 -14.38
N GLU A 208 -22.40 20.21 -13.93
CA GLU A 208 -23.61 19.37 -13.78
C GLU A 208 -24.28 18.94 -15.11
N VAL A 209 -23.74 19.37 -16.25
CA VAL A 209 -24.25 19.03 -17.59
C VAL A 209 -23.55 17.79 -18.13
N PHE A 210 -24.35 16.80 -18.50
CA PHE A 210 -23.92 15.60 -19.20
C PHE A 210 -24.01 15.82 -20.72
N SER A 211 -22.95 15.50 -21.45
CA SER A 211 -22.91 15.64 -22.91
C SER A 211 -22.15 14.48 -23.56
N ILE A 212 -22.65 13.99 -24.70
CA ILE A 212 -21.96 12.98 -25.49
C ILE A 212 -20.79 13.64 -26.24
N ASP A 213 -19.61 13.05 -26.12
CA ASP A 213 -18.37 13.59 -26.69
C ASP A 213 -17.68 12.51 -27.55
N VAL A 214 -18.33 12.14 -28.66
CA VAL A 214 -17.81 11.19 -29.64
C VAL A 214 -17.68 11.83 -31.03
N PRO A 215 -16.76 11.38 -31.88
CA PRO A 215 -16.71 11.80 -33.28
C PRO A 215 -18.04 11.53 -34.01
N ALA A 216 -18.41 12.36 -34.98
CA ALA A 216 -19.69 12.24 -35.71
C ALA A 216 -19.87 10.87 -36.39
N GLN A 217 -18.79 10.26 -36.85
CA GLN A 217 -18.75 8.96 -37.50
C GLN A 217 -18.53 7.78 -36.53
N PHE A 218 -18.54 8.02 -35.22
CA PHE A 218 -18.34 6.97 -34.24
C PHE A 218 -19.46 5.94 -34.30
N GLN A 219 -19.09 4.66 -34.32
CA GLN A 219 -20.02 3.54 -34.24
C GLN A 219 -19.73 2.76 -32.96
N PRO A 220 -20.67 2.71 -32.00
CA PRO A 220 -20.44 1.97 -30.77
C PRO A 220 -20.44 0.46 -31.06
N LYS A 221 -19.73 -0.29 -30.23
CA LYS A 221 -19.78 -1.75 -30.27
C LYS A 221 -21.00 -2.23 -29.47
N ALA A 222 -21.83 -3.06 -30.09
CA ALA A 222 -22.81 -3.86 -29.38
C ALA A 222 -22.11 -5.07 -28.74
N TYR A 223 -22.25 -5.21 -27.42
CA TYR A 223 -21.68 -6.29 -26.60
C TYR A 223 -22.66 -7.43 -26.41
#